data_AF-A0A6N7MJP1-F1
#
_entry.id   AF-A0A6N7MJP1-F1
#
_cell.length_a   1.000
_cell.length_b   1.000
_cell.length_c   1.000
_cell.angle_alpha   90.00
_cell.angle_beta   90.00
_cell.angle_gamma   90.00
#
_symmetry.space_group_name_H-M   'P 1'
#
loop_
_entity.id
_entity.type
_entity.pdbx_description
1 polymer ?
#
loop_
_entity_poly.entity_id
_entity_poly.type
_entity_poly.pdbx_seq_one_letter_code
_entity_poly.pdbx_strand_id
1 'polypeptide(L)'
;MAKSNAHINHEMLIWARKTVKLSVELAAKKIGVKMEKLESWEKGEAFPTVKQLYKIANVYKRPFALFYFPIPPKHFKPLKDFRKFHHQYTLTENEEYILQKELLLFQQKRQIALDLYEQLDTDAPQFKLKGTVNQSLEKLAEKIIQYLGINHNEVADIKPGYDALNYWKKLLESKGILVFQTSGVPLHIMRGACVAKDVLPVIIINSNDTQNGRIFSLFHELVHIVLREDGISNFRYSERKLYAQIEVYCNQTTAEVLVPAHTLLESLVV
;
A
#
# COMPACT_ATOMS: atom_id res chain seq x y z
N MET A 1 -35.41 18.18 -14.89
CA MET A 1 -34.76 16.91 -15.28
C MET A 1 -35.16 15.84 -14.29
N ALA A 2 -35.82 14.77 -14.73
CA ALA A 2 -36.22 13.67 -13.87
C ALA A 2 -34.98 13.07 -13.17
N LYS A 3 -34.99 12.99 -11.84
CA LYS A 3 -33.92 12.34 -11.09
C LYS A 3 -34.05 10.83 -11.31
N SER A 4 -33.27 10.28 -12.24
CA SER A 4 -33.21 8.83 -12.41
C SER A 4 -32.56 8.21 -11.16
N ASN A 5 -33.32 7.33 -10.51
CA ASN A 5 -32.86 6.56 -9.36
C ASN A 5 -31.96 5.42 -9.84
N ALA A 6 -30.90 5.16 -9.11
CA ALA A 6 -30.02 4.04 -9.34
C ALA A 6 -30.48 2.85 -8.50
N HIS A 7 -31.10 1.86 -9.15
CA HIS A 7 -31.58 0.63 -8.52
C HIS A 7 -30.41 -0.31 -8.24
N ILE A 8 -29.73 -0.06 -7.11
CA ILE A 8 -28.55 -0.78 -6.68
C ILE A 8 -28.86 -1.77 -5.56
N ASN A 9 -27.93 -2.69 -5.34
CA ASN A 9 -27.97 -3.58 -4.19
C ASN A 9 -27.49 -2.85 -2.93
N HIS A 10 -28.35 -2.75 -1.92
CA HIS A 10 -28.03 -2.08 -0.65
C HIS A 10 -26.93 -2.80 0.13
N GLU A 11 -26.79 -4.13 0.00
CA GLU A 11 -25.70 -4.88 0.63
C GLU A 11 -24.34 -4.48 0.05
N MET A 12 -24.29 -4.13 -1.24
CA MET A 12 -23.08 -3.60 -1.88
C MET A 12 -22.68 -2.23 -1.32
N LEU A 13 -23.65 -1.39 -0.94
CA LEU A 13 -23.36 -0.11 -0.26
C LEU A 13 -22.72 -0.34 1.10
N ILE A 14 -23.34 -1.20 1.93
CA ILE A 14 -22.85 -1.52 3.28
C ILE A 14 -21.44 -2.11 3.18
N TRP A 15 -21.26 -3.08 2.28
CA TRP A 15 -19.95 -3.68 2.03
C TRP A 15 -18.94 -2.61 1.62
N ALA A 16 -19.22 -1.82 0.59
CA ALA A 16 -18.28 -0.82 0.07
C ALA A 16 -17.88 0.19 1.15
N ARG A 17 -18.85 0.70 1.94
CA ARG A 17 -18.58 1.61 3.05
C ARG A 17 -17.71 0.98 4.13
N LYS A 18 -18.05 -0.23 4.58
CA LYS A 18 -17.29 -0.94 5.62
C LYS A 18 -15.87 -1.28 5.17
N THR A 19 -15.68 -1.58 3.88
CA THR A 19 -14.35 -1.87 3.33
C THR A 19 -13.39 -0.69 3.35
N VAL A 20 -13.90 0.54 3.30
CA VAL A 20 -13.10 1.77 3.52
C VAL A 20 -13.16 2.28 4.96
N LYS A 21 -13.71 1.47 5.87
CA LYS A 21 -13.83 1.73 7.32
C LYS A 21 -14.48 3.07 7.67
N LEU A 22 -15.54 3.42 6.95
CA LEU A 22 -16.35 4.59 7.26
C LEU A 22 -17.58 4.21 8.10
N SER A 23 -17.86 4.97 9.15
CA SER A 23 -19.17 5.08 9.78
C SER A 23 -20.19 5.63 8.78
N VAL A 24 -21.46 5.40 9.10
CA VAL A 24 -22.57 5.96 8.32
C VAL A 24 -22.51 7.50 8.36
N GLU A 25 -22.25 8.07 9.54
CA GLU A 25 -22.18 9.52 9.74
C GLU A 25 -21.10 10.16 8.85
N LEU A 26 -19.86 9.67 8.94
CA LEU A 26 -18.75 10.24 8.17
C LEU A 26 -18.91 9.98 6.67
N ALA A 27 -19.46 8.82 6.27
CA ALA A 27 -19.79 8.54 4.88
C ALA A 27 -20.84 9.52 4.34
N ALA A 28 -21.92 9.75 5.06
CA ALA A 28 -22.98 10.68 4.65
C ALA A 28 -22.43 12.11 4.48
N LYS A 29 -21.60 12.56 5.43
CA LYS A 29 -20.89 13.85 5.35
C LYS A 29 -20.01 13.94 4.09
N LYS A 30 -19.21 12.91 3.78
CA LYS A 30 -18.34 12.88 2.59
C LYS A 30 -19.11 12.82 1.27
N ILE A 31 -20.26 12.13 1.25
CA ILE A 31 -21.15 12.07 0.07
C ILE A 31 -21.92 13.39 -0.11
N GLY A 32 -22.12 14.15 0.97
CA GLY A 32 -22.88 15.39 1.01
C GLY A 32 -24.38 15.14 1.11
N VAL A 33 -24.79 14.18 1.94
CA VAL A 33 -26.19 13.85 2.24
C VAL A 33 -26.40 13.75 3.75
N LYS A 34 -27.67 13.81 4.18
CA LYS A 34 -28.04 13.56 5.57
C LYS A 34 -27.79 12.09 5.95
N MET A 35 -27.45 11.84 7.21
CA MET A 35 -27.16 10.49 7.71
C MET A 35 -28.34 9.54 7.50
N GLU A 36 -29.55 9.99 7.83
CA GLU A 36 -30.79 9.21 7.72
C GLU A 36 -31.08 8.80 6.27
N LYS A 37 -30.61 9.61 5.31
CA LYS A 37 -30.75 9.32 3.89
C LYS A 37 -29.79 8.22 3.43
N LEU A 38 -28.57 8.17 3.97
CA LEU A 38 -27.66 7.08 3.69
C LEU A 38 -28.15 5.78 4.35
N GLU A 39 -28.68 5.86 5.57
CA GLU A 39 -29.25 4.71 6.27
C GLU A 39 -30.42 4.10 5.50
N SER A 40 -31.35 4.91 4.98
CA SER A 40 -32.47 4.38 4.19
C SER A 40 -32.01 3.70 2.91
N TRP A 41 -30.91 4.15 2.29
CA TRP A 41 -30.29 3.45 1.17
C TRP A 41 -29.67 2.11 1.59
N GLU A 42 -28.99 2.06 2.73
CA GLU A 42 -28.37 0.82 3.24
C GLU A 42 -29.39 -0.21 3.73
N LYS A 43 -30.58 0.24 4.16
CA LYS A 43 -31.73 -0.63 4.50
C LYS A 43 -32.53 -1.09 3.27
N GLY A 44 -32.27 -0.53 2.08
CA GLY A 44 -33.04 -0.82 0.87
C GLY A 44 -34.42 -0.15 0.80
N GLU A 45 -34.70 0.80 1.71
CA GLU A 45 -35.97 1.54 1.76
C GLU A 45 -36.07 2.61 0.66
N ALA A 46 -34.92 3.11 0.20
CA ALA A 46 -34.84 4.12 -0.86
C ALA A 46 -33.59 3.89 -1.74
N PHE A 47 -33.54 4.59 -2.88
CA PHE A 47 -32.41 4.51 -3.80
C PHE A 47 -31.71 5.87 -3.95
N PRO A 48 -30.37 5.90 -4.09
CA PRO A 48 -29.68 7.10 -4.50
C PRO A 48 -29.99 7.42 -5.95
N THR A 49 -29.88 8.69 -6.33
CA THR A 49 -29.87 9.06 -7.76
C THR A 49 -28.57 8.60 -8.43
N VAL A 50 -28.54 8.45 -9.75
CA VAL A 50 -27.32 8.10 -10.51
C VAL A 50 -26.15 9.04 -10.17
N LYS A 51 -26.40 10.35 -10.04
CA LYS A 51 -25.40 11.34 -9.63
C LYS A 51 -24.88 11.10 -8.21
N GLN A 52 -25.74 10.69 -7.28
CA GLN A 52 -25.34 10.34 -5.93
C GLN A 52 -24.53 9.03 -5.92
N LEU A 53 -24.91 8.06 -6.74
CA LEU A 53 -24.15 6.82 -6.89
C LEU A 53 -22.72 7.06 -7.41
N TYR A 54 -22.53 8.00 -8.36
CA TYR A 54 -21.18 8.41 -8.76
C TYR A 54 -20.36 8.98 -7.60
N LYS A 55 -20.97 9.79 -6.72
CA LYS A 55 -20.29 10.28 -5.52
C LYS A 55 -19.93 9.14 -4.56
N ILE A 56 -20.87 8.23 -4.32
CA ILE A 56 -20.68 7.03 -3.50
C ILE A 56 -19.50 6.21 -4.03
N ALA A 57 -19.50 5.89 -5.33
CA ALA A 57 -18.43 5.17 -6.01
C ALA A 57 -17.05 5.82 -5.82
N ASN A 58 -16.99 7.15 -5.93
CA ASN A 58 -15.76 7.92 -5.74
C ASN A 58 -15.28 7.95 -4.28
N VAL A 59 -16.19 8.06 -3.31
CA VAL A 59 -15.88 8.05 -1.87
C VAL A 59 -15.42 6.66 -1.44
N TYR A 60 -16.13 5.60 -1.85
CA TYR A 60 -15.79 4.22 -1.48
C TYR A 60 -14.69 3.60 -2.35
N LYS A 61 -14.20 4.32 -3.37
CA LYS A 61 -13.21 3.82 -4.36
C LYS A 61 -13.63 2.47 -4.94
N ARG A 62 -14.85 2.43 -5.47
CA ARG A 62 -15.40 1.27 -6.18
C ARG A 62 -15.86 1.68 -7.57
N PRO A 63 -15.70 0.82 -8.59
CA PRO A 63 -16.33 1.03 -9.88
C PRO A 63 -17.83 1.23 -9.74
N PHE A 64 -18.41 2.15 -10.51
CA PHE A 64 -19.84 2.43 -10.48
C PHE A 64 -20.71 1.17 -10.71
N ALA A 65 -20.32 0.34 -11.67
CA ALA A 65 -21.04 -0.88 -12.03
C ALA A 65 -21.10 -1.91 -10.89
N LEU A 66 -20.14 -1.88 -9.96
CA LEU A 66 -20.02 -2.87 -8.89
C LEU A 66 -21.23 -2.82 -7.93
N PHE A 67 -21.89 -1.68 -7.78
CA PHE A 67 -23.07 -1.55 -6.91
C PHE A 67 -24.32 -2.26 -7.45
N TYR A 68 -24.30 -2.71 -8.70
CA TYR A 68 -25.39 -3.49 -9.30
C TYR A 68 -25.15 -5.00 -9.17
N PHE A 69 -24.07 -5.44 -8.52
CA PHE A 69 -23.79 -6.86 -8.34
C PHE A 69 -24.74 -7.47 -7.30
N PRO A 70 -25.13 -8.75 -7.48
CA PRO A 70 -26.14 -9.38 -6.64
C PRO A 70 -25.63 -9.71 -5.23
N ILE A 71 -24.33 -9.95 -5.05
CA ILE A 71 -23.74 -10.36 -3.76
C ILE A 71 -22.36 -9.69 -3.58
N PRO A 72 -22.03 -9.20 -2.37
CA PRO A 72 -20.69 -8.72 -2.05
C PRO A 72 -19.58 -9.76 -2.24
N PRO A 73 -18.42 -9.39 -2.80
CA PRO A 73 -17.27 -10.27 -2.91
C PRO A 73 -16.78 -10.76 -1.54
N LYS A 74 -16.62 -12.07 -1.37
CA LYS A 74 -16.21 -12.71 -0.10
C LYS A 74 -14.75 -12.44 0.30
N HIS A 75 -13.89 -12.02 -0.62
CA HIS A 75 -12.43 -11.97 -0.40
C HIS A 75 -11.87 -10.60 -0.05
N PHE A 76 -12.71 -9.59 0.25
CA PHE A 76 -12.19 -8.30 0.67
C PHE A 76 -11.77 -8.33 2.15
N LYS A 77 -10.48 -8.58 2.40
CA LYS A 77 -9.89 -8.40 3.73
C LYS A 77 -9.52 -6.92 3.90
N PRO A 78 -10.01 -6.22 4.94
CA PRO A 78 -9.59 -4.85 5.23
C PRO A 78 -8.09 -4.80 5.49
N LEU A 79 -7.46 -3.73 5.02
CA LEU A 79 -6.02 -3.61 4.91
C LEU A 79 -5.41 -3.32 6.29
N LYS A 80 -4.36 -4.06 6.63
CA LYS A 80 -3.55 -3.99 7.85
C LYS A 80 -2.16 -4.44 7.41
N ASP A 81 -1.09 -3.69 7.51
CA ASP A 81 -0.55 -2.76 8.49
C ASP A 81 0.17 -1.63 7.73
N PHE A 82 0.90 -0.74 8.40
CA PHE A 82 1.74 0.26 7.73
C PHE A 82 2.92 0.60 8.61
N ARG A 83 4.01 1.09 8.00
CA ARG A 83 5.12 1.69 8.75
C ARG A 83 4.64 2.95 9.47
N LYS A 84 4.12 2.77 10.69
CA LYS A 84 3.67 3.80 11.61
C LYS A 84 4.86 4.36 12.39
N PHE A 85 4.80 5.64 12.72
CA PHE A 85 5.57 6.10 13.87
C PHE A 85 5.10 5.35 15.12
N HIS A 86 6.06 4.78 15.86
CA HIS A 86 5.94 4.07 17.14
C HIS A 86 4.57 4.18 17.87
N HIS A 87 3.86 3.04 17.96
CA HIS A 87 3.06 2.49 19.06
C HIS A 87 2.08 3.32 19.94
N GLN A 88 1.89 4.64 19.77
CA GLN A 88 1.09 5.44 20.72
C GLN A 88 -0.19 6.09 20.18
N TYR A 89 -0.43 6.07 18.86
CA TYR A 89 -1.60 6.74 18.28
C TYR A 89 -2.62 5.76 17.68
N THR A 90 -3.84 5.78 18.24
CA THR A 90 -5.02 5.25 17.56
C THR A 90 -5.41 6.22 16.46
N LEU A 91 -5.50 5.75 15.22
CA LEU A 91 -5.95 6.58 14.11
C LEU A 91 -7.39 7.01 14.34
N THR A 92 -7.68 8.27 14.03
CA THR A 92 -9.07 8.71 13.90
C THR A 92 -9.73 8.00 12.72
N GLU A 93 -11.06 7.92 12.74
CA GLU A 93 -11.81 7.30 11.65
C GLU A 93 -11.50 7.93 10.27
N ASN A 94 -11.33 9.25 10.22
CA ASN A 94 -11.01 9.94 8.99
C ASN A 94 -9.60 9.61 8.47
N GLU A 95 -8.63 9.48 9.36
CA GLU A 95 -7.27 9.06 9.03
C GLU A 95 -7.24 7.62 8.52
N GLU A 96 -7.98 6.73 9.18
CA GLU A 96 -8.13 5.35 8.73
C GLU A 96 -8.79 5.28 7.35
N TYR A 97 -9.83 6.07 7.10
CA TYR A 97 -10.43 6.19 5.77
C TYR A 97 -9.45 6.67 4.71
N ILE A 98 -8.69 7.75 4.98
CA ILE A 98 -7.71 8.31 4.03
C ILE A 98 -6.69 7.23 3.62
N LEU A 99 -6.21 6.50 4.62
CA LEU A 99 -5.24 5.44 4.46
C LEU A 99 -5.77 4.26 3.63
N GLN A 100 -6.95 3.75 3.98
CA GLN A 100 -7.60 2.64 3.25
C GLN A 100 -7.94 3.03 1.81
N LYS A 101 -8.42 4.25 1.61
CA LYS A 101 -8.72 4.83 0.28
C LYS A 101 -7.48 4.83 -0.61
N GLU A 102 -6.33 5.27 -0.10
CA GLU A 102 -5.09 5.34 -0.87
C GLU A 102 -4.57 3.96 -1.22
N LEU A 103 -4.56 3.01 -0.28
CA LEU A 103 -4.15 1.66 -0.60
C LEU A 103 -5.04 0.97 -1.65
N LEU A 104 -6.35 1.15 -1.54
CA LEU A 104 -7.30 0.63 -2.53
C LEU A 104 -7.01 1.16 -3.94
N LEU A 105 -6.64 2.44 -4.03
CA LEU A 105 -6.23 3.04 -5.30
C LEU A 105 -4.98 2.33 -5.87
N PHE A 106 -3.99 2.01 -5.05
CA PHE A 106 -2.78 1.33 -5.52
C PHE A 106 -3.02 -0.15 -5.86
N GLN A 107 -3.90 -0.84 -5.15
CA GLN A 107 -4.36 -2.18 -5.54
C GLN A 107 -5.08 -2.15 -6.90
N GLN A 108 -5.92 -1.15 -7.14
CA GLN A 108 -6.58 -0.96 -8.44
C GLN A 108 -5.55 -0.69 -9.54
N LYS A 109 -4.55 0.16 -9.30
CA LYS A 109 -3.47 0.42 -10.27
C LYS A 109 -2.69 -0.85 -10.59
N ARG A 110 -2.41 -1.70 -9.59
CA ARG A 110 -1.78 -3.01 -9.81
C ARG A 110 -2.67 -3.93 -10.66
N GLN A 111 -3.99 -3.95 -10.40
CA GLN A 111 -4.91 -4.74 -11.21
C GLN A 111 -4.94 -4.26 -12.65
N ILE A 112 -5.02 -2.96 -12.88
CA ILE A 112 -4.94 -2.37 -14.23
C ILE A 112 -3.64 -2.78 -14.92
N ALA A 113 -2.50 -2.78 -14.21
CA ALA A 113 -1.24 -3.23 -14.79
C ALA A 113 -1.30 -4.71 -15.20
N LEU A 114 -1.88 -5.59 -14.38
CA LEU A 114 -2.09 -7.00 -14.74
C LEU A 114 -3.00 -7.16 -15.97
N ASP A 115 -4.12 -6.44 -15.99
CA ASP A 115 -5.07 -6.48 -17.11
C ASP A 115 -4.40 -6.01 -18.42
N LEU A 116 -3.47 -5.04 -18.34
CA LEU A 116 -2.68 -4.58 -19.49
C LEU A 116 -1.71 -5.65 -20.00
N TYR A 117 -1.02 -6.38 -19.11
CA TYR A 117 -0.16 -7.50 -19.51
C TYR A 117 -0.97 -8.59 -20.22
N GLU A 118 -2.14 -8.93 -19.68
CA GLU A 118 -3.08 -9.89 -20.29
C GLU A 118 -3.56 -9.43 -21.67
N GLN A 119 -3.97 -8.16 -21.81
CA GLN A 119 -4.42 -7.60 -23.10
C GLN A 119 -3.33 -7.55 -24.16
N LEU A 120 -2.07 -7.40 -23.74
CA LEU A 120 -0.92 -7.38 -24.63
C LEU A 120 -0.38 -8.78 -24.96
N ASP A 121 -0.97 -9.85 -24.39
CA ASP A 121 -0.49 -11.23 -24.47
C ASP A 121 1.00 -11.34 -24.05
N THR A 122 1.34 -10.67 -22.96
CA THR A 122 2.70 -10.64 -22.41
C THR A 122 2.72 -11.04 -20.94
N ASP A 123 3.73 -11.80 -20.54
CA ASP A 123 3.87 -12.22 -19.15
C ASP A 123 4.24 -11.06 -18.23
N ALA A 124 3.44 -10.87 -17.19
CA ALA A 124 3.76 -9.92 -16.13
C ALA A 124 5.02 -10.37 -15.35
N PRO A 125 5.95 -9.45 -15.04
CA PRO A 125 7.21 -9.80 -14.42
C PRO A 125 7.00 -10.36 -13.00
N GLN A 126 7.80 -11.37 -12.68
CA GLN A 126 7.78 -12.06 -11.40
C GLN A 126 9.00 -11.69 -10.55
N PHE A 127 8.75 -11.29 -9.31
CA PHE A 127 9.79 -11.05 -8.32
C PHE A 127 10.19 -12.36 -7.63
N LYS A 128 11.40 -12.83 -7.91
CA LYS A 128 11.86 -14.19 -7.56
C LYS A 128 12.58 -14.29 -6.22
N LEU A 129 13.07 -13.17 -5.69
CA LEU A 129 13.83 -13.19 -4.44
C LEU A 129 12.92 -13.52 -3.26
N LYS A 130 13.34 -14.49 -2.44
CA LYS A 130 12.68 -14.92 -1.21
C LYS A 130 13.67 -14.98 -0.07
N GLY A 131 13.21 -14.67 1.14
CA GLY A 131 13.97 -14.76 2.39
C GLY A 131 13.09 -15.22 3.55
N THR A 132 13.71 -15.42 4.70
CA THR A 132 13.04 -15.76 5.96
C THR A 132 13.74 -15.08 7.13
N VAL A 133 12.97 -14.73 8.16
CA VAL A 133 13.46 -14.09 9.40
C VAL A 133 14.48 -14.93 10.17
N ASN A 134 14.56 -16.24 9.88
CA ASN A 134 15.55 -17.14 10.50
C ASN A 134 16.96 -16.99 9.89
N GLN A 135 17.12 -16.26 8.78
CA GLN A 135 18.44 -15.97 8.20
C GLN A 135 19.12 -14.85 8.97
N SER A 136 20.46 -14.88 9.05
CA SER A 136 21.21 -13.73 9.56
C SER A 136 20.98 -12.51 8.67
N LEU A 137 21.06 -11.33 9.27
CA LEU A 137 20.78 -10.05 8.62
C LEU A 137 21.73 -9.84 7.43
N GLU A 138 23.00 -10.16 7.62
CA GLU A 138 24.08 -10.02 6.65
C GLU A 138 23.82 -10.90 5.43
N LYS A 139 23.45 -12.17 5.65
CA LYS A 139 23.14 -13.11 4.57
C LYS A 139 21.94 -12.67 3.74
N LEU A 140 20.90 -12.13 4.38
CA LEU A 140 19.74 -11.64 3.64
C LEU A 140 20.08 -10.35 2.88
N ALA A 141 20.82 -9.44 3.51
CA ALA A 141 21.28 -8.20 2.89
C ALA A 141 22.16 -8.46 1.67
N GLU A 142 23.16 -9.33 1.78
CA GLU A 142 24.01 -9.77 0.66
C GLU A 142 23.17 -10.35 -0.48
N LYS A 143 22.18 -11.19 -0.16
CA LYS A 143 21.29 -11.78 -1.17
C LYS A 143 20.47 -10.72 -1.89
N ILE A 144 20.00 -9.69 -1.18
CA ILE A 144 19.29 -8.54 -1.78
C ILE A 144 20.24 -7.73 -2.66
N ILE A 145 21.43 -7.40 -2.16
CA ILE A 145 22.48 -6.67 -2.89
C ILE A 145 22.83 -7.38 -4.19
N GLN A 146 23.11 -8.69 -4.14
CA GLN A 146 23.44 -9.51 -5.30
C GLN A 146 22.28 -9.61 -6.30
N TYR A 147 21.05 -9.82 -5.82
CA TYR A 147 19.87 -9.93 -6.70
C TYR A 147 19.57 -8.62 -7.44
N LEU A 148 19.71 -7.50 -6.73
CA LEU A 148 19.52 -6.17 -7.31
C LEU A 148 20.70 -5.77 -8.18
N GLY A 149 21.91 -6.29 -7.92
CA GLY A 149 23.14 -5.86 -8.57
C GLY A 149 23.61 -4.51 -8.06
N ILE A 150 23.49 -4.27 -6.75
CA ILE A 150 23.91 -3.00 -6.14
C ILE A 150 25.43 -2.95 -6.13
N ASN A 151 25.98 -1.89 -6.74
CA ASN A 151 27.37 -1.49 -6.58
C ASN A 151 27.41 -0.23 -5.72
N HIS A 152 27.83 -0.35 -4.46
CA HIS A 152 27.85 0.78 -3.52
C HIS A 152 28.83 1.88 -3.93
N ASN A 153 29.88 1.57 -4.69
CA ASN A 153 30.80 2.58 -5.21
C ASN A 153 30.11 3.46 -6.26
N GLU A 154 29.37 2.85 -7.19
CA GLU A 154 28.59 3.60 -8.20
C GLU A 154 27.49 4.44 -7.54
N VAL A 155 26.86 3.91 -6.49
CA VAL A 155 25.83 4.63 -5.73
C VAL A 155 26.42 5.86 -5.02
N ALA A 156 27.64 5.77 -4.50
CA ALA A 156 28.31 6.88 -3.81
C ALA A 156 28.57 8.08 -4.75
N ASP A 157 28.78 7.83 -6.05
CA ASP A 157 28.98 8.86 -7.06
C ASP A 157 27.68 9.55 -7.50
N ILE A 158 26.52 9.00 -7.13
CA ILE A 158 25.22 9.59 -7.47
C ILE A 158 24.97 10.81 -6.59
N LYS A 159 24.54 11.90 -7.23
CA LYS A 159 24.14 13.12 -6.51
C LYS A 159 23.08 12.80 -5.46
N PRO A 160 23.26 13.27 -4.21
CA PRO A 160 22.27 13.08 -3.15
C PRO A 160 20.90 13.69 -3.50
N GLY A 161 19.86 13.21 -2.82
CA GLY A 161 18.49 13.73 -2.98
C GLY A 161 17.71 13.00 -4.06
N TYR A 162 17.16 13.72 -5.02
CA TYR A 162 16.23 13.15 -6.01
C TYR A 162 16.91 12.23 -7.02
N ASP A 163 18.17 12.48 -7.37
CA ASP A 163 18.92 11.64 -8.31
C ASP A 163 19.13 10.24 -7.70
N ALA A 164 19.62 10.18 -6.45
CA ALA A 164 19.71 8.95 -5.68
C ALA A 164 18.34 8.23 -5.53
N LEU A 165 17.28 8.96 -5.16
CA LEU A 165 15.95 8.35 -5.02
C LEU A 165 15.43 7.78 -6.35
N ASN A 166 15.62 8.49 -7.46
CA ASN A 166 15.19 8.04 -8.79
C ASN A 166 15.99 6.84 -9.27
N TYR A 167 17.29 6.78 -8.96
CA TYR A 167 18.13 5.61 -9.20
C TYR A 167 17.56 4.38 -8.50
N TRP A 168 17.31 4.47 -7.18
CA TRP A 168 16.80 3.34 -6.41
C TRP A 168 15.42 2.88 -6.88
N LYS A 169 14.53 3.81 -7.23
CA LYS A 169 13.23 3.47 -7.81
C LYS A 169 13.38 2.68 -9.10
N LYS A 170 14.20 3.17 -10.04
CA LYS A 170 14.45 2.49 -11.32
C LYS A 170 15.05 1.11 -11.13
N LEU A 171 15.97 0.96 -10.17
CA LEU A 171 16.59 -0.31 -9.85
C LEU A 171 15.54 -1.35 -9.43
N LEU A 172 14.63 -0.99 -8.51
CA LEU A 172 13.57 -1.90 -8.07
C LEU A 172 12.52 -2.15 -9.17
N GLU A 173 12.14 -1.11 -9.93
CA GLU A 173 11.23 -1.22 -11.08
C GLU A 173 11.77 -2.19 -12.13
N SER A 174 13.09 -2.20 -12.38
CA SER A 174 13.74 -3.14 -13.30
C SER A 174 13.58 -4.62 -12.90
N LYS A 175 13.23 -4.90 -11.64
CA LYS A 175 12.98 -6.26 -11.12
C LYS A 175 11.49 -6.61 -11.06
N GLY A 176 10.65 -5.83 -11.74
CA GLY A 176 9.20 -6.07 -11.81
C GLY A 176 8.40 -5.55 -10.63
N ILE A 177 8.98 -4.66 -9.80
CA ILE A 177 8.31 -4.05 -8.65
C ILE A 177 7.66 -2.73 -9.09
N LEU A 178 6.36 -2.59 -8.86
CA LEU A 178 5.66 -1.32 -9.10
C LEU A 178 5.91 -0.35 -7.95
N VAL A 179 6.58 0.78 -8.21
CA VAL A 179 6.87 1.78 -7.19
C VAL A 179 5.96 3.00 -7.36
N PHE A 180 5.07 3.20 -6.39
CA PHE A 180 4.16 4.35 -6.34
C PHE A 180 4.54 5.36 -5.27
N GLN A 181 4.07 6.58 -5.46
CA GLN A 181 4.23 7.67 -4.50
C GLN A 181 2.84 8.23 -4.14
N THR A 182 2.64 8.62 -2.89
CA THR A 182 1.44 9.34 -2.46
C THR A 182 1.80 10.50 -1.52
N SER A 183 1.13 11.63 -1.70
CA SER A 183 1.05 12.72 -0.72
C SER A 183 -0.30 12.74 0.00
N GLY A 184 -1.24 11.88 -0.39
CA GLY A 184 -2.62 11.86 0.08
C GLY A 184 -2.79 11.31 1.50
N VAL A 185 -1.75 10.68 2.04
CA VAL A 185 -1.70 10.19 3.42
C VAL A 185 -0.73 11.06 4.24
N PRO A 186 -1.15 11.60 5.39
CA PRO A 186 -0.25 12.26 6.34
C PRO A 186 0.94 11.38 6.75
N LEU A 187 2.11 11.99 6.90
CA LEU A 187 3.37 11.27 7.16
C LEU A 187 3.36 10.47 8.47
N HIS A 188 2.70 10.99 9.51
CA HIS A 188 2.60 10.31 10.81
C HIS A 188 1.77 9.02 10.74
N ILE A 189 0.94 8.86 9.72
CA ILE A 189 0.07 7.70 9.51
C ILE A 189 0.82 6.60 8.73
N MET A 190 1.52 6.98 7.66
CA MET A 190 2.19 6.04 6.78
C MET A 190 3.44 6.68 6.15
N ARG A 191 4.60 6.04 6.32
CA ARG A 191 5.82 6.35 5.56
C ARG A 191 5.95 5.51 4.28
N GLY A 192 5.58 4.24 4.39
CA GLY A 192 5.61 3.27 3.29
C GLY A 192 4.59 2.16 3.50
N ALA A 193 4.32 1.42 2.42
CA ALA A 193 3.53 0.19 2.41
C ALA A 193 3.90 -0.68 1.21
N CYS A 194 3.66 -1.98 1.29
CA CYS A 194 3.85 -2.88 0.16
C CYS A 194 2.70 -3.88 -0.03
N VAL A 195 2.53 -4.33 -1.28
CA VAL A 195 1.75 -5.54 -1.60
C VAL A 195 2.74 -6.66 -1.94
N ALA A 196 2.96 -7.59 -1.03
CA ALA A 196 3.91 -8.69 -1.19
C ALA A 196 3.32 -9.85 -2.02
N LYS A 197 3.27 -9.67 -3.35
CA LYS A 197 2.94 -10.74 -4.31
C LYS A 197 4.15 -11.18 -5.11
N ASP A 198 4.08 -12.38 -5.67
CA ASP A 198 5.12 -12.88 -6.59
C ASP A 198 5.11 -12.10 -7.92
N VAL A 199 3.93 -11.87 -8.49
CA VAL A 199 3.75 -11.14 -9.76
C VAL A 199 3.46 -9.66 -9.46
N LEU A 200 4.17 -8.73 -10.10
CA LEU A 200 4.01 -7.29 -9.90
C LEU A 200 3.78 -6.88 -8.43
N PRO A 201 4.73 -7.18 -7.51
CA PRO A 201 4.66 -6.62 -6.17
C PRO A 201 4.63 -5.09 -6.23
N VAL A 202 4.06 -4.47 -5.20
CA VAL A 202 3.90 -3.01 -5.15
C VAL A 202 4.65 -2.48 -3.94
N ILE A 203 5.34 -1.36 -4.09
CA ILE A 203 5.81 -0.53 -2.99
C ILE A 203 5.20 0.86 -3.14
N ILE A 204 4.71 1.42 -2.05
CA ILE A 204 4.16 2.78 -1.96
C ILE A 204 5.03 3.53 -0.97
N ILE A 205 5.51 4.71 -1.36
CA ILE A 205 6.27 5.60 -0.47
C ILE A 205 5.55 6.95 -0.32
N ASN A 206 5.62 7.52 0.88
CA ASN A 206 5.02 8.82 1.16
C ASN A 206 5.93 9.94 0.66
N SER A 207 5.46 10.77 -0.28
CA SER A 207 6.23 11.88 -0.82
C SER A 207 6.39 13.05 0.14
N ASN A 208 5.66 13.06 1.26
CA ASN A 208 5.79 14.06 2.33
C ASN A 208 7.02 13.79 3.24
N ASP A 209 7.69 12.65 3.10
CA ASP A 209 8.93 12.33 3.83
C ASP A 209 10.17 12.87 3.10
N THR A 210 11.31 12.93 3.80
CA THR A 210 12.60 13.35 3.20
C THR A 210 13.05 12.35 2.14
N GLN A 211 13.91 12.77 1.19
CA GLN A 211 14.39 11.88 0.13
C GLN A 211 15.08 10.64 0.71
N ASN A 212 15.91 10.81 1.75
CA ASN A 212 16.56 9.68 2.43
C ASN A 212 15.55 8.82 3.21
N GLY A 213 14.55 9.42 3.87
CA GLY A 213 13.48 8.66 4.54
C GLY A 213 12.65 7.81 3.57
N ARG A 214 12.49 8.30 2.33
CA ARG A 214 11.82 7.60 1.24
C ARG A 214 12.67 6.48 0.66
N ILE A 215 13.98 6.67 0.49
CA ILE A 215 14.92 5.60 0.11
C ILE A 215 14.89 4.49 1.16
N PHE A 216 14.98 4.85 2.45
CA PHE A 216 14.89 3.87 3.53
C PHE A 216 13.57 3.11 3.49
N SER A 217 12.44 3.83 3.35
CA SER A 217 11.12 3.18 3.27
C SER A 217 11.03 2.25 2.06
N LEU A 218 11.58 2.63 0.90
CA LEU A 218 11.60 1.81 -0.29
C LEU A 218 12.28 0.44 -0.05
N PHE A 219 13.43 0.44 0.63
CA PHE A 219 14.15 -0.79 0.94
C PHE A 219 13.53 -1.57 2.10
N HIS A 220 12.97 -0.89 3.10
CA HIS A 220 12.21 -1.52 4.17
C HIS A 220 11.03 -2.32 3.63
N GLU A 221 10.24 -1.72 2.75
CA GLU A 221 9.13 -2.40 2.07
C GLU A 221 9.60 -3.52 1.12
N LEU A 222 10.78 -3.38 0.50
CA LEU A 222 11.39 -4.46 -0.26
C LEU A 222 11.70 -5.67 0.63
N VAL A 223 12.24 -5.47 1.84
CA VAL A 223 12.51 -6.57 2.78
C VAL A 223 11.21 -7.29 3.14
N HIS A 224 10.12 -6.56 3.39
CA HIS A 224 8.79 -7.17 3.58
C HIS A 224 8.36 -8.04 2.37
N ILE A 225 8.52 -7.53 1.14
CA ILE A 225 8.23 -8.31 -0.08
C ILE A 225 9.09 -9.59 -0.15
N VAL A 226 10.37 -9.51 0.20
CA VAL A 226 11.30 -10.65 0.19
C VAL A 226 10.92 -11.70 1.23
N LEU A 227 10.48 -11.27 2.42
CA LEU A 227 9.96 -12.14 3.47
C LEU A 227 8.56 -12.69 3.17
N ARG A 228 7.92 -12.24 2.06
CA ARG A 228 6.52 -12.53 1.70
C ARG A 228 5.52 -12.05 2.74
N GLU A 229 5.90 -11.01 3.47
CA GLU A 229 5.01 -10.34 4.40
C GLU A 229 4.32 -9.19 3.69
N ASP A 230 3.00 -9.34 3.52
CA ASP A 230 2.20 -8.29 2.91
C ASP A 230 1.98 -7.18 3.91
N GLY A 231 2.72 -6.07 3.72
CA GLY A 231 2.54 -4.85 4.47
C GLY A 231 1.09 -4.39 4.46
N ILE A 232 0.31 -4.70 3.43
CA ILE A 232 -1.08 -4.30 3.27
C ILE A 232 -2.09 -5.37 3.77
N SER A 233 -1.68 -6.64 3.98
CA SER A 233 -2.65 -7.71 4.25
C SER A 233 -2.29 -8.85 5.23
N ASN A 234 -1.16 -8.86 5.95
CA ASN A 234 -0.86 -9.87 6.98
C ASN A 234 -0.23 -9.19 8.22
N PHE A 235 -0.84 -9.18 9.40
CA PHE A 235 -1.04 -10.35 10.26
C PHE A 235 -2.39 -10.32 11.01
N ARG A 236 -2.95 -11.51 11.19
CA ARG A 236 -4.03 -11.74 12.15
C ARG A 236 -3.52 -11.46 13.57
N TYR A 237 -4.34 -10.73 14.31
CA TYR A 237 -4.41 -10.42 15.74
C TYR A 237 -3.68 -11.27 16.83
N SER A 238 -2.88 -12.29 16.55
CA SER A 238 -2.39 -13.17 17.61
C SER A 238 -1.14 -12.68 18.35
N GLU A 239 -0.16 -12.00 17.74
CA GLU A 239 1.09 -11.71 18.47
C GLU A 239 1.78 -10.41 18.05
N ARG A 240 1.44 -9.28 18.73
CA ARG A 240 2.16 -7.98 18.56
C ARG A 240 3.67 -8.11 18.71
N LYS A 241 4.14 -9.05 19.55
CA LYS A 241 5.55 -9.30 19.82
C LYS A 241 6.28 -9.84 18.58
N LEU A 242 5.68 -10.78 17.87
CA LEU A 242 6.26 -11.33 16.65
C LEU A 242 6.36 -10.27 15.55
N TYR A 243 5.31 -9.45 15.39
CA TYR A 243 5.33 -8.34 14.44
C TYR A 243 6.44 -7.34 14.75
N ALA A 244 6.60 -6.96 16.01
CA ALA A 244 7.68 -6.05 16.42
C ALA A 244 9.08 -6.63 16.09
N GLN A 245 9.27 -7.94 16.19
CA GLN A 245 10.52 -8.59 15.81
C GLN A 245 10.76 -8.53 14.29
N ILE A 246 9.73 -8.75 13.48
CA ILE A 246 9.81 -8.63 12.01
C ILE A 246 10.17 -7.19 11.63
N GLU A 247 9.54 -6.19 12.22
CA GLU A 247 9.84 -4.77 11.96
C GLU A 247 11.28 -4.40 12.30
N VAL A 248 11.78 -4.86 13.46
CA VAL A 248 13.18 -4.65 13.85
C VAL A 248 14.11 -5.32 12.84
N TYR A 249 13.82 -6.56 12.45
CA TYR A 249 14.58 -7.30 11.45
C TYR A 249 14.58 -6.61 10.08
N CYS A 250 13.44 -6.10 9.62
CA CYS A 250 13.32 -5.32 8.38
C CYS A 250 14.16 -4.04 8.45
N ASN A 251 14.10 -3.30 9.56
CA ASN A 251 14.90 -2.08 9.73
C ASN A 251 16.41 -2.38 9.71
N GLN A 252 16.85 -3.42 10.41
CA GLN A 252 18.25 -3.81 10.46
C GLN A 252 18.75 -4.30 9.10
N THR A 253 17.99 -5.16 8.42
CA THR A 253 18.32 -5.62 7.06
C THR A 253 18.37 -4.45 6.08
N THR A 254 17.45 -3.49 6.19
CA THR A 254 17.45 -2.28 5.35
C THR A 254 18.71 -1.45 5.54
N ALA A 255 19.13 -1.26 6.81
CA ALA A 255 20.37 -0.55 7.12
C ALA A 255 21.57 -1.26 6.49
N GLU A 256 21.68 -2.59 6.64
CA GLU A 256 22.78 -3.38 6.09
C GLU A 256 22.80 -3.38 4.55
N VAL A 257 21.64 -3.34 3.88
CA VAL A 257 21.57 -3.25 2.41
C VAL A 257 22.06 -1.89 1.91
N LEU A 258 21.61 -0.81 2.55
CA LEU A 258 21.91 0.56 2.12
C LEU A 258 23.33 1.00 2.48
N VAL A 259 23.79 0.61 3.66
CA VAL A 259 25.10 0.96 4.20
C VAL A 259 25.70 -0.29 4.85
N PRO A 260 26.32 -1.18 4.06
CA PRO A 260 26.92 -2.40 4.59
C PRO A 260 28.00 -2.10 5.63
N ALA A 261 28.04 -2.86 6.71
CA ALA A 261 28.92 -2.59 7.84
C ALA A 261 30.40 -2.58 7.42
N HIS A 262 30.81 -3.49 6.53
CA HIS A 262 32.18 -3.58 6.03
C HIS A 262 32.59 -2.30 5.27
N THR A 263 31.73 -1.80 4.38
CA THR A 263 31.99 -0.56 3.62
C THR A 263 32.09 0.64 4.55
N LEU A 264 31.22 0.72 5.57
CA LEU A 264 31.22 1.83 6.53
C LEU A 264 32.50 1.86 7.39
N LEU A 265 33.00 0.69 7.80
CA LEU A 265 34.22 0.56 8.60
C LEU A 265 35.49 0.84 7.78
N GLU A 266 35.46 0.56 6.48
CA GLU A 266 36.56 0.86 5.55
C GLU A 266 36.58 2.33 5.11
N SER A 267 35.42 2.99 5.08
CA SER A 267 35.34 4.42 4.80
C SER A 267 35.91 5.22 5.98
N LEU A 268 37.16 5.64 5.86
CA LEU A 268 37.76 6.63 6.76
C LEU A 268 36.86 7.87 6.79
N VAL A 269 36.30 8.17 7.95
CA VAL A 269 35.66 9.45 8.22
C VAL A 269 36.78 10.50 8.20
N VAL A 270 36.92 11.21 7.08
CA VAL A 270 37.79 12.39 6.94
C VAL A 270 36.96 13.64 7.10
#